data_AF-A0A382FVQ0-F1
#
_entry.id   AF-A0A382FVQ0-F1
#
_cell.length_a   1.000
_cell.length_b   1.000
_cell.length_c   1.000
_cell.angle_alpha   90.00
_cell.angle_beta   90.00
_cell.angle_gamma   90.00
#
_symmetry.space_group_name_H-M   'P 1'
#
loop_
_entity.id
_entity.type
_entity.pdbx_description
1 polymer ?
#
loop_
_entity_poly.entity_id
_entity_poly.type
_entity_poly.pdbx_seq_one_letter_code
_entity_poly.pdbx_strand_id
1 'polypeptide(L)' 'EDSNEMTLIQRELGDVPLVGFFANGEIGHRRLYGYTGVLTLFL' A
#
# COMPACT_ATOMS: atom_id res chain seq x y z
N GLU A 1 0.58 16.44 3.30
CA GLU A 1 1.37 15.59 2.38
C GLU A 1 0.56 14.33 2.15
N ASP A 2 -0.18 14.28 1.03
CA ASP A 2 -1.01 13.12 0.71
C ASP A 2 -0.13 11.96 0.24
N SER A 3 -0.17 10.85 0.97
CA SER A 3 0.50 9.62 0.57
C SER A 3 -0.16 9.09 -0.71
N ASN A 4 0.50 9.30 -1.86
CA ASN A 4 0.03 8.85 -3.18
C ASN A 4 -0.36 7.37 -3.22
N GLU A 5 0.31 6.53 -2.43
CA GLU A 5 0.01 5.09 -2.30
C GLU A 5 -1.38 4.84 -1.71
N MET A 6 -1.77 5.60 -0.68
CA MET A 6 -3.10 5.48 -0.07
C MET A 6 -4.19 5.90 -1.05
N THR A 7 -3.95 6.97 -1.81
CA THR A 7 -4.87 7.43 -2.87
C THR A 7 -5.03 6.39 -3.98
N LEU A 8 -3.93 5.73 -4.37
CA LEU A 8 -3.96 4.66 -5.38
C LEU A 8 -4.80 3.48 -4.88
N ILE A 9 -4.52 3.00 -3.66
CA ILE A 9 -5.24 1.87 -3.06
C ILE A 9 -6.74 2.18 -2.97
N GLN A 10 -7.10 3.39 -2.54
CA GLN A 10 -8.51 3.78 -2.41
C GLN A 10 -9.23 3.90 -3.76
N ARG A 11 -8.53 4.33 -4.83
CA ARG A 11 -9.10 4.34 -6.18
C ARG A 11 -9.40 2.93 -6.70
N GLU A 12 -8.52 1.97 -6.43
CA GLU A 12 -8.68 0.59 -6.92
C GLU A 12 -9.65 -0.23 -6.09
N LEU A 13 -9.67 -0.03 -4.76
CA LEU A 13 -10.54 -0.78 -3.85
C LEU A 13 -11.91 -0.13 -3.63
N GLY A 14 -12.06 1.15 -3.97
CA GLY A 14 -13.30 1.90 -3.79
C GLY A 14 -13.49 2.40 -2.34
N ASP A 15 -14.75 2.57 -1.95
CA ASP A 15 -15.12 3.12 -0.64
C ASP A 15 -15.00 2.06 0.47
N VAL A 16 -13.74 1.76 0.81
CA VAL A 16 -13.37 0.93 1.96
C VAL A 16 -12.80 1.81 3.07
N PRO A 17 -13.05 1.49 4.36
CA PRO A 17 -12.55 2.27 5.49
C PRO A 17 -11.06 2.01 5.71
N LEU A 18 -10.25 2.55 4.79
CA LEU A 18 -8.80 2.37 4.72
C LEU A 18 -8.09 3.16 5.81
N VAL A 19 -7.32 2.46 6.63
CA VAL A 19 -6.59 3.05 7.77
C VAL A 19 -5.12 3.23 7.44
N GLY A 20 -4.55 2.28 6.70
CA GLY A 20 -3.13 2.29 6.39
C GLY A 20 -2.72 1.09 5.54
N PHE A 21 -1.57 1.24 4.91
CA PHE A 21 -0.90 0.20 4.17
C PHE A 21 0.59 0.22 4.52
N PHE A 22 1.15 -0.96 4.82
CA PHE A 22 2.57 -1.13 5.07
C PHE A 22 3.09 -2.24 4.17
N ALA A 23 4.16 -1.98 3.42
CA ALA A 23 4.82 -2.97 2.59
C ALA A 23 6.32 -3.04 2.88
N ASN A 24 6.86 -4.25 2.86
CA ASN A 24 8.29 -4.51 2.98
C ASN A 24 8.87 -4.97 1.64
N GLY A 25 10.07 -4.49 1.31
CA GLY A 25 10.76 -4.85 0.08
C GLY A 25 12.21 -4.34 0.04
N GLU A 26 12.95 -4.81 -0.95
CA GLU A 26 14.32 -4.38 -1.24
C GLU A 26 14.45 -3.92 -2.71
N ILE A 27 15.29 -2.91 -2.95
CA ILE A 27 15.66 -2.47 -4.30
C ILE A 27 17.06 -3.01 -4.62
N GLY A 28 17.16 -3.86 -5.64
CA GLY A 28 18.42 -4.45 -6.06
C GLY A 28 18.47 -4.72 -7.57
N HIS A 29 19.61 -4.46 -8.22
CA HIS A 29 19.79 -4.68 -9.67
C HIS A 29 18.70 -4.04 -10.55
N ARG A 30 18.25 -2.83 -10.20
CA ARG A 30 17.11 -2.12 -10.86
C ARG A 30 15.78 -2.91 -10.82
N ARG A 31 15.62 -3.80 -9.86
CA ARG A 31 14.37 -4.54 -9.59
C ARG A 31 13.89 -4.23 -8.18
N LEU A 32 12.57 -4.30 -8.02
CA LEU A 32 11.88 -4.13 -6.74
C LEU A 32 11.40 -5.51 -6.30
N TYR A 33 11.88 -5.98 -5.15
CA TYR A 33 11.51 -7.27 -4.57
C TYR A 33 10.56 -7.02 -3.40
N GLY A 34 9.27 -7.32 -3.58
CA GLY A 34 8.28 -7.23 -2.51
C GLY A 34 8.25 -8.52 -1.70
N TYR A 35 8.29 -8.41 -0.37
CA TYR A 35 8.17 -9.56 0.54
C TYR A 35 6.74 -9.74 1.02
N THR A 36 6.24 -8.79 1.81
CA THR A 36 4.92 -8.87 2.44
C THR A 36 4.35 -7.48 2.60
N GLY A 37 3.05 -7.36 2.38
CA GLY A 37 2.27 -6.14 2.61
C GLY A 37 1.09 -6.41 3.52
N VAL A 38 0.79 -5.46 4.42
CA VAL A 38 -0.34 -5.51 5.35
C VAL A 38 -1.25 -4.31 5.05
N LEU A 39 -2.53 -4.59 4.82
CA LEU A 39 -3.59 -3.61 4.64
C LEU A 39 -4.48 -3.60 5.88
N THR A 40 -4.68 -2.43 6.49
CA THR A 40 -5.49 -2.27 7.70
C THR A 40 -6.78 -1.54 7.39
N LEU A 41 -7.91 -2.11 7.81
CA LEU A 41 -9.29 -1.62 7.58
C LEU A 41 -10.06 -1.58 8.91
N PHE A 42 -11.09 -0.73 9.00
CA PHE A 42 -12.11 -0.81 10.08
C PHE A 42 -13.35 -1.60 9.63
N LEU A 43 -14.16 -2.06 10.59
CA LEU A 43 -15.49 -2.66 10.39
C LEU A 43 -16.55 -1.76 11.02
#